data_AF-A0A661CVW8-F1
#
_entry.id   AF-A0A661CVW8-F1
#
_cell.length_a   1.000
_cell.length_b   1.000
_cell.length_c   1.000
_cell.angle_alpha   90.00
_cell.angle_beta   90.00
_cell.angle_gamma   90.00
#
_symmetry.space_group_name_H-M   'P 1'
#
loop_
_entity.id
_entity.type
_entity.pdbx_description
1 polymer ?
#
loop_
_entity_poly.entity_id
_entity_poly.type
_entity_poly.pdbx_seq_one_letter_code
_entity_poly.pdbx_strand_id
1 'polypeptide(L)' 'MANLLDQLKEMTVVVADTGNIGAIKQFTPRDATTNPSLITAAAQMPEYQSIVDDTL' A
#
# COMPACT_ATOMS: atom_id res chain seq x y z
N MET A 1 15.20 1.41 21.39
CA MET A 1 14.51 2.68 21.12
C MET A 1 13.55 2.45 19.97
N ALA A 2 12.31 2.95 20.09
CA ALA A 2 11.34 2.90 19.00
C ALA A 2 11.75 3.84 17.87
N ASN A 3 11.54 3.47 16.61
CA ASN A 3 11.89 4.33 15.46
C ASN A 3 10.88 5.49 15.31
N LEU A 4 11.13 6.41 14.37
CA LEU A 4 10.26 7.59 14.18
C LEU A 4 8.82 7.22 13.77
N LEU A 5 8.64 6.17 12.97
CA LEU A 5 7.32 5.70 12.56
C LEU A 5 6.55 5.12 13.76
N ASP A 6 7.24 4.38 14.63
CA ASP A 6 6.64 3.82 15.84
C ASP A 6 6.20 4.93 16.80
N GLN A 7 7.01 5.98 16.97
CA GLN A 7 6.64 7.15 17.78
C GLN A 7 5.44 7.90 17.18
N LEU A 8 5.36 8.03 15.84
CA LEU A 8 4.25 8.70 15.18
C LEU A 8 2.91 7.95 15.38
N LYS A 9 2.94 6.62 15.41
CA LYS A 9 1.76 5.78 15.65
C LYS A 9 1.15 5.97 17.04
N GLU A 10 1.91 6.46 18.02
CA GLU A 10 1.41 6.79 19.36
C GLU A 10 0.55 8.07 19.38
N MET A 11 0.73 8.96 18.39
CA MET A 11 0.08 10.27 18.33
C MET A 11 -1.04 10.34 17.28
N THR A 12 -0.94 9.52 16.22
CA THR A 12 -1.80 9.62 15.04
C THR A 12 -2.12 8.23 14.48
N VAL A 13 -3.27 8.10 13.81
CA VAL A 13 -3.57 6.92 13.00
C VAL A 13 -2.78 6.97 11.69
N VAL A 14 -1.80 6.08 11.57
CA VAL A 14 -0.99 5.94 10.35
C VAL A 14 -1.68 5.01 9.36
N VAL A 15 -1.80 5.47 8.12
CA VAL A 15 -2.34 4.71 6.97
C VAL A 15 -1.31 4.69 5.84
N ALA A 16 -1.32 3.65 4.99
CA ALA A 16 -0.44 3.56 3.83
C ALA A 16 -1.14 4.05 2.55
N ASP A 17 -0.54 5.01 1.84
CA ASP A 17 -1.09 5.52 0.58
C ASP A 17 -0.42 4.86 -0.62
N THR A 18 -0.94 3.70 -1.03
CA THR A 18 -0.33 2.91 -2.12
C THR A 18 -1.29 1.90 -2.74
N GLY A 19 -1.15 1.66 -4.05
CA GLY A 19 -1.76 0.52 -4.74
C GLY A 19 -0.89 -0.76 -4.72
N ASN A 20 0.33 -0.69 -4.18
CA ASN A 20 1.26 -1.83 -4.16
C ASN A 20 0.91 -2.78 -3.00
N ILE A 21 0.31 -3.93 -3.32
CA ILE A 21 -0.11 -4.95 -2.36
C ILE A 21 1.08 -5.52 -1.57
N GLY A 22 2.26 -5.67 -2.19
CA GLY A 22 3.48 -6.11 -1.53
C GLY A 22 3.93 -5.16 -0.43
N ALA A 23 3.89 -3.85 -0.66
CA ALA A 23 4.21 -2.84 0.34
C ALA A 23 3.21 -2.87 1.51
N ILE A 24 1.91 -3.03 1.23
CA ILE A 24 0.87 -3.17 2.27
C ILE A 24 1.15 -4.41 3.14
N LYS A 25 1.53 -5.55 2.53
CA LYS A 25 1.91 -6.76 3.27
C LYS A 25 3.17 -6.57 4.13
N GLN A 26 4.16 -5.83 3.64
CA GLN A 26 5.41 -5.59 4.36
C GLN A 26 5.21 -4.70 5.59
N PHE A 27 4.46 -3.60 5.45
CA PHE A 27 4.32 -2.60 6.51
C PHE A 27 3.11 -2.82 7.41
N THR A 28 2.20 -3.72 7.03
CA THR A 28 0.97 -4.08 7.75
C THR A 28 0.31 -2.84 8.38
N PRO A 29 -0.04 -1.83 7.57
CA PRO A 29 -0.64 -0.61 8.08
C PRO A 29 -2.03 -0.93 8.66
N ARG A 30 -2.56 -0.02 9.47
CA ARG A 30 -3.93 -0.16 9.98
C ARG A 30 -4.94 -0.15 8.84
N ASP A 31 -4.86 0.89 8.01
CA ASP A 31 -5.63 1.05 6.78
C ASP A 31 -4.69 1.40 5.62
N ALA A 32 -5.13 1.12 4.39
CA ALA A 32 -4.44 1.57 3.18
C ALA A 32 -5.42 2.37 2.30
N THR A 33 -4.94 3.46 1.72
CA THR A 33 -5.71 4.29 0.78
C THR A 33 -5.18 4.11 -0.63
N THR A 34 -6.10 4.11 -1.58
CA THR A 34 -5.79 4.08 -3.02
C THR A 34 -6.48 5.23 -3.72
N ASN A 35 -6.00 5.57 -4.91
CA ASN A 35 -6.66 6.50 -5.83
C ASN A 35 -6.43 6.02 -7.28
N PRO A 36 -7.09 6.61 -8.29
CA PRO A 36 -6.95 6.15 -9.67
C PRO A 36 -5.50 6.13 -10.17
N SER A 37 -4.68 7.10 -9.80
CA SER A 37 -3.26 7.15 -10.20
C SER A 37 -2.44 6.03 -9.57
N LEU A 38 -2.64 5.74 -8.28
CA LEU A 38 -1.95 4.66 -7.57
C LEU A 38 -2.36 3.28 -8.09
N ILE A 39 -3.64 3.08 -8.41
CA ILE A 39 -4.11 1.84 -9.03
C ILE A 39 -3.53 1.69 -10.43
N THR A 40 -3.53 2.75 -11.24
CA THR A 40 -2.94 2.70 -12.59
C THR A 40 -1.47 2.33 -12.55
N ALA A 41 -0.71 2.93 -11.62
CA ALA A 41 0.71 2.61 -11.45
C ALA A 41 0.91 1.15 -11.01
N ALA A 42 0.10 0.65 -10.07
CA ALA A 42 0.16 -0.75 -9.65
C ALA A 42 -0.22 -1.72 -10.78
N ALA A 43 -1.28 -1.42 -11.55
CA ALA A 43 -1.75 -2.26 -12.65
C ALA A 43 -0.73 -2.39 -13.80
N GLN A 44 0.30 -1.54 -13.87
CA GLN A 44 1.39 -1.65 -14.84
C GLN A 44 2.58 -2.48 -14.33
N MET A 45 2.58 -2.88 -13.06
CA MET A 45 3.66 -3.67 -12.47
C MET A 45 3.60 -5.12 -12.98
N PRO A 46 4.74 -5.73 -13.39
CA PRO A 46 4.77 -7.10 -13.89
C PRO A 46 4.14 -8.12 -12.93
N GLU A 47 4.39 -7.97 -11.64
CA GLU A 47 3.88 -8.85 -10.58
C GLU A 47 2.35 -8.80 -10.40
N TYR A 48 1.68 -7.81 -10.97
CA TYR A 48 0.22 -7.65 -10.87
C TYR A 48 -0.50 -7.88 -12.19
N GLN A 49 0.20 -8.22 -13.29
CA GLN A 49 -0.43 -8.43 -14.59
C GLN A 49 -1.45 -9.57 -14.57
N SER A 50 -1.17 -10.69 -13.88
CA SER A 50 -2.14 -11.79 -13.80
C SER A 50 -3.46 -11.35 -13.17
N ILE A 51 -3.42 -10.47 -12.16
CA ILE A 51 -4.64 -9.95 -11.52
C ILE A 51 -5.42 -9.08 -12.50
N VAL A 52 -4.72 -8.23 -13.27
CA VAL A 52 -5.35 -7.37 -14.28
C VAL A 52 -5.96 -8.21 -15.39
N ASP A 53 -5.20 -9.15 -15.94
CA ASP A 53 -5.64 -10.03 -17.03
C ASP A 53 -6.82 -10.91 -16.62
N ASP A 54 -6.82 -11.48 -15.40
CA ASP A 54 -7.92 -12.30 -14.88
C ASP A 54 -9.23 -11.51 -14.66
N THR A 55 -9.15 -10.17 -14.57
CA THR A 55 -10.29 -9.30 -14.26
C THR A 55 -10.93 -8.68 -15.51
N LEU A 56 -10.25 -8.72 -16.66
CA LEU A 56 -10.72 -8.18 -17.96
C LEU A 56 -11.57 -9.19 -18.74
#